data_AF-A0A8J7C6E6-F1
#
_entry.id   AF-A0A8J7C6E6-F1
#
_cell.length_a   1.000
_cell.length_b   1.000
_cell.length_c   1.000
_cell.angle_alpha   90.00
_cell.angle_beta   90.00
_cell.angle_gamma   90.00
#
_symmetry.space_group_name_H-M   'P 1'
#
loop_
_entity.id
_entity.type
_entity.pdbx_description
1 polymer ?
#
loop_
_entity_poly.entity_id
_entity_poly.type
_entity_poly.pdbx_seq_one_letter_code
_entity_poly.pdbx_strand_id
1 'polypeptide(L)'
;MLRRSHTAWLVPLALTFVSICSSAARATAQTIYPFLGNYTTVVKITPISGNVSQVVETGFSLDAQYGLNQYDGLTYSVADANGNLTINNDPEVFGLTGYPLGYITFGSGTNKVFGLGDASASVDLANLTAKGGGVVNITGGEGIFENATGTLLYSEEDIVTLGDIITLNGKAVVSGSIEVPQQVPEPGNTATLVGIGAIGSALMLRRYRNFSIVK
;
A
#
# COMPACT_ATOMS: atom_id res chain seq x y z
N MET A 1 -55.46 22.14 47.53
CA MET A 1 -54.71 20.88 47.29
C MET A 1 -55.08 20.33 45.93
N LEU A 2 -54.16 20.32 44.96
CA LEU A 2 -53.78 19.15 44.14
C LEU A 2 -52.83 19.63 43.02
N ARG A 3 -51.56 19.26 43.14
CA ARG A 3 -50.50 19.47 42.14
C ARG A 3 -50.53 18.24 41.23
N ARG A 4 -51.06 18.35 40.01
CA ARG A 4 -51.01 17.25 39.02
C ARG A 4 -49.63 17.24 38.36
N SER A 5 -48.90 16.15 38.62
CA SER A 5 -47.52 15.91 38.21
C SER A 5 -47.47 15.44 36.75
N HIS A 6 -46.91 16.24 35.85
CA HIS A 6 -46.59 15.83 34.48
C HIS A 6 -45.18 15.22 34.45
N THR A 7 -45.03 13.99 34.91
CA THR A 7 -43.74 13.26 34.91
C THR A 7 -43.68 12.11 33.90
N ALA A 8 -44.68 11.99 33.02
CA ALA A 8 -44.79 10.85 32.12
C ALA A 8 -44.57 11.25 30.65
N TRP A 9 -43.43 11.88 30.28
CA TRP A 9 -43.14 12.06 28.85
C TRP A 9 -41.67 12.37 28.48
N LEU A 10 -40.66 11.67 28.99
CA LEU A 10 -39.28 11.84 28.49
C LEU A 10 -38.46 10.53 28.38
N VAL A 11 -39.07 9.37 28.61
CA VAL A 11 -38.34 8.09 28.60
C VAL A 11 -38.01 7.55 27.19
N PRO A 12 -38.80 7.77 26.10
CA PRO A 12 -38.44 7.19 24.80
C PRO A 12 -37.34 7.96 24.06
N LEU A 13 -37.15 9.26 24.34
CA LEU A 13 -36.15 10.09 23.64
C LEU A 13 -34.72 9.86 24.15
N ALA A 14 -34.55 9.49 25.42
CA ALA A 14 -33.23 9.19 25.98
C ALA A 14 -32.64 7.88 25.44
N LEU A 15 -33.49 6.89 25.14
CA LEU A 15 -33.04 5.57 24.66
C LEU A 15 -32.60 5.57 23.20
N THR A 16 -33.12 6.47 22.35
CA THR A 16 -32.67 6.58 20.95
C THR A 16 -31.31 7.26 20.78
N PHE A 17 -30.86 8.09 21.73
CA PHE A 17 -29.55 8.74 21.63
C PHE A 17 -28.37 7.85 22.09
N VAL A 18 -28.60 6.90 23.01
CA VAL A 18 -27.54 5.98 23.46
C VAL A 18 -27.17 4.96 22.37
N SER A 19 -28.12 4.63 21.49
CA SER A 19 -27.89 3.68 20.39
C SER A 19 -27.00 4.22 19.26
N ILE A 20 -26.82 5.54 19.14
CA ILE A 20 -25.98 6.13 18.08
C ILE A 20 -24.51 6.24 18.52
N CYS A 21 -24.23 6.21 19.83
CA CYS A 21 -22.87 6.32 20.36
C CYS A 21 -22.14 4.98 20.54
N SER A 22 -22.79 3.85 20.33
CA SER A 22 -22.21 2.51 20.60
C SER A 22 -21.65 1.82 19.35
N SER A 23 -21.83 2.37 18.15
CA SER A 23 -21.26 1.83 16.91
C SER A 23 -20.74 2.94 16.00
N ALA A 24 -19.78 3.73 16.47
CA ALA A 24 -18.92 4.45 15.54
C ALA A 24 -18.07 3.40 14.82
N ALA A 25 -18.53 2.94 13.65
CA ALA A 25 -17.71 2.13 12.76
C ALA A 25 -16.42 2.91 12.49
N ARG A 26 -15.27 2.34 12.84
CA ARG A 26 -13.97 2.96 12.56
C ARG A 26 -13.86 3.12 11.04
N ALA A 27 -13.92 4.36 10.56
CA ALA A 27 -13.62 4.65 9.18
C ALA A 27 -12.10 4.63 9.02
N THR A 28 -11.55 3.58 8.40
CA THR A 28 -10.20 3.62 7.85
C THR A 28 -10.25 4.37 6.52
N ALA A 29 -9.71 5.59 6.48
CA ALA A 29 -9.45 6.27 5.22
C ALA A 29 -8.17 5.70 4.60
N GLN A 30 -8.08 5.71 3.28
CA GLN A 30 -6.90 5.28 2.53
C GLN A 30 -6.55 6.36 1.50
N THR A 31 -5.26 6.63 1.34
CA THR A 31 -4.75 7.43 0.22
C THR A 31 -4.23 6.50 -0.85
N ILE A 32 -4.66 6.71 -2.08
CA ILE A 32 -4.24 5.92 -3.24
C ILE A 32 -3.29 6.77 -4.07
N TYR A 33 -2.06 6.30 -4.24
CA TYR A 33 -1.04 6.89 -5.10
C TYR A 33 -0.94 6.07 -6.38
N PRO A 34 -1.54 6.52 -7.49
CA PRO A 34 -1.35 5.86 -8.78
C PRO A 34 0.12 5.98 -9.18
N PHE A 35 0.71 4.87 -9.62
CA PHE A 35 2.13 4.83 -9.93
C PHE A 35 2.36 4.38 -11.37
N LEU A 36 3.26 5.09 -12.05
CA LEU A 36 3.83 4.72 -13.33
C LEU A 36 5.30 5.15 -13.31
N GLY A 37 6.20 4.21 -13.59
CA GLY A 37 7.63 4.46 -13.68
C GLY A 37 8.23 3.74 -14.88
N ASN A 38 9.06 4.44 -15.64
CA ASN A 38 9.84 3.88 -16.73
C ASN A 38 11.31 3.85 -16.31
N TYR A 39 11.84 2.65 -16.07
CA TYR A 39 13.19 2.46 -15.57
C TYR A 39 14.10 1.97 -16.69
N THR A 40 15.31 2.52 -16.75
CA THR A 40 16.43 1.87 -17.43
C THR A 40 17.07 0.92 -16.45
N THR A 41 17.19 -0.35 -16.82
CA THR A 41 17.54 -1.44 -15.91
C THR A 41 18.86 -2.09 -16.28
N VAL A 42 19.53 -2.61 -15.25
CA VAL A 42 20.68 -3.50 -15.36
C VAL A 42 20.42 -4.69 -14.44
N VAL A 43 20.33 -5.87 -15.03
CA VAL A 43 20.15 -7.12 -14.30
C VAL A 43 21.42 -7.95 -14.41
N LYS A 44 21.90 -8.48 -13.29
CA LYS A 44 23.06 -9.37 -13.21
C LYS A 44 22.62 -10.72 -12.71
N ILE A 45 22.85 -11.74 -13.52
CA ILE A 45 22.47 -13.11 -13.23
C ILE A 45 23.75 -13.91 -12.96
N THR A 46 23.85 -14.41 -11.73
CA THR A 46 24.97 -15.24 -11.28
C THR A 46 24.46 -16.67 -11.08
N PRO A 47 24.96 -17.65 -11.85
CA PRO A 47 24.60 -19.04 -11.64
C PRO A 47 24.99 -19.51 -10.23
N ILE A 48 24.07 -20.22 -9.57
CA ILE A 48 24.33 -20.84 -8.26
C ILE A 48 24.66 -22.32 -8.45
N SER A 49 23.70 -23.08 -8.98
CA SER A 49 23.83 -24.52 -9.19
C SER A 49 22.73 -25.03 -10.13
N GLY A 50 23.09 -25.91 -11.06
CA GLY A 50 22.13 -26.49 -11.99
C GLY A 50 21.45 -25.40 -12.82
N ASN A 51 20.12 -25.34 -12.73
CA ASN A 51 19.29 -24.35 -13.42
C ASN A 51 18.87 -23.17 -12.52
N VAL A 52 19.42 -23.07 -11.30
CA VAL A 52 19.12 -22.01 -10.34
C VAL A 52 20.16 -20.89 -10.41
N SER A 53 19.70 -19.64 -10.45
CA SER A 53 20.56 -18.45 -10.46
C SER A 53 20.12 -17.41 -9.43
N GLN A 54 21.08 -16.63 -8.93
CA GLN A 54 20.80 -15.39 -8.22
C GLN A 54 20.69 -14.26 -9.22
N VAL A 55 19.74 -13.35 -9.00
CA VAL A 55 19.47 -12.22 -9.88
C VAL A 55 19.52 -10.95 -9.05
N VAL A 56 20.40 -10.02 -9.42
CA VAL A 56 20.51 -8.70 -8.81
C VAL A 56 20.11 -7.67 -9.84
N GLU A 57 19.12 -6.87 -9.51
CA GLU A 57 18.48 -5.94 -10.44
C GLU A 57 18.65 -4.52 -9.92
N THR A 58 19.03 -3.60 -10.79
CA THR A 58 19.00 -2.17 -10.48
C THR A 58 18.34 -1.43 -11.63
N GLY A 59 17.62 -0.36 -11.28
CA GLY A 59 16.91 0.46 -12.25
C GLY A 59 16.92 1.93 -11.87
N PHE A 60 16.94 2.80 -12.88
CA PHE A 60 16.85 4.23 -12.67
C PHE A 60 15.85 4.88 -13.64
N SER A 61 15.05 5.79 -13.11
CA SER A 61 14.01 6.54 -13.82
C SER A 61 14.16 8.02 -13.53
N LEU A 62 14.04 8.84 -14.57
CA LEU A 62 14.01 10.32 -14.44
C LEU A 62 12.59 10.85 -14.22
N ASP A 63 11.59 10.03 -14.47
CA ASP A 63 10.17 10.38 -14.57
C ASP A 63 9.29 9.68 -13.53
N ALA A 64 9.83 8.70 -12.79
CA ALA A 64 9.11 8.04 -11.71
C ALA A 64 8.68 9.03 -10.61
N GLN A 65 7.41 8.96 -10.26
CA GLN A 65 6.78 9.89 -9.34
C GLN A 65 7.18 9.62 -7.88
N TYR A 66 6.88 10.58 -7.02
CA TYR A 66 6.99 10.47 -5.55
C TYR A 66 8.40 10.23 -5.00
N GLY A 67 9.44 10.44 -5.82
CA GLY A 67 10.83 10.18 -5.43
C GLY A 67 11.22 8.70 -5.53
N LEU A 68 10.44 7.89 -6.24
CA LEU A 68 10.72 6.47 -6.49
C LEU A 68 11.62 6.28 -7.73
N ASN A 69 12.63 7.14 -7.90
CA ASN A 69 13.49 7.19 -9.09
C ASN A 69 14.47 6.03 -9.23
N GLN A 70 14.67 5.25 -8.16
CA GLN A 70 15.57 4.11 -8.14
C GLN A 70 14.78 2.83 -7.88
N TYR A 71 15.22 1.73 -8.47
CA TYR A 71 14.74 0.38 -8.24
C TYR A 71 15.94 -0.49 -7.89
N ASP A 72 15.86 -1.27 -6.82
CA ASP A 72 16.86 -2.26 -6.45
C ASP A 72 16.16 -3.57 -6.07
N GLY A 73 16.70 -4.69 -6.56
CA GLY A 73 16.12 -6.01 -6.37
C GLY A 73 17.16 -7.09 -6.15
N LEU A 74 16.83 -8.04 -5.28
CA LEU A 74 17.48 -9.34 -5.18
C LEU A 74 16.40 -10.41 -5.33
N THR A 75 16.52 -11.21 -6.37
CA THR A 75 15.59 -12.31 -6.68
C THR A 75 16.39 -13.58 -7.01
N TYR A 76 15.67 -14.70 -7.10
CA TYR A 76 16.22 -15.98 -7.52
C TYR A 76 15.41 -16.48 -8.71
N SER A 77 16.08 -17.17 -9.63
CA SER A 77 15.43 -17.70 -10.82
C SER A 77 15.76 -19.16 -11.07
N VAL A 78 14.80 -19.87 -11.66
CA VAL A 78 14.95 -21.24 -12.14
C VAL A 78 14.59 -21.31 -13.61
N ALA A 79 15.49 -21.87 -14.41
CA ALA A 79 15.27 -22.11 -15.83
C ALA A 79 14.64 -23.49 -16.09
N ASP A 80 13.61 -23.55 -16.92
CA ASP A 80 13.08 -24.80 -17.46
C ASP A 80 13.89 -25.30 -18.67
N ALA A 81 13.54 -26.47 -19.20
CA ALA A 81 14.21 -27.06 -20.36
C ALA A 81 14.04 -26.24 -21.67
N ASN A 82 13.08 -25.32 -21.71
CA ASN A 82 12.80 -24.46 -22.85
C ASN A 82 13.44 -23.07 -22.70
N GLY A 83 14.13 -22.79 -21.59
CA GLY A 83 14.73 -21.49 -21.29
C GLY A 83 13.75 -20.46 -20.72
N ASN A 84 12.56 -20.87 -20.27
CA ASN A 84 11.69 -20.00 -19.49
C ASN A 84 12.17 -19.95 -18.04
N LEU A 85 12.13 -18.76 -17.47
CA LEU A 85 12.54 -18.47 -16.10
C LEU A 85 11.31 -18.28 -15.22
N THR A 86 11.30 -18.94 -14.08
CA THR A 86 10.43 -18.60 -12.94
C THR A 86 11.27 -17.84 -11.92
N ILE A 87 10.75 -16.73 -11.40
CA ILE A 87 11.47 -15.81 -10.52
C ILE A 87 10.67 -15.60 -9.23
N ASN A 88 11.35 -15.68 -8.09
CA ASN A 88 10.76 -15.47 -6.76
C ASN A 88 11.82 -14.88 -5.80
N ASN A 89 11.39 -14.12 -4.79
CA ASN A 89 12.29 -13.57 -3.78
C ASN A 89 12.65 -14.57 -2.67
N ASP A 90 11.85 -15.60 -2.45
CA ASP A 90 12.12 -16.66 -1.47
C ASP A 90 13.02 -17.75 -2.09
N PRO A 91 14.30 -17.84 -1.70
CA PRO A 91 15.21 -18.87 -2.22
C PRO A 91 14.78 -20.30 -1.84
N GLU A 92 14.02 -20.48 -0.75
CA GLU A 92 13.60 -21.81 -0.28
C GLU A 92 12.60 -22.46 -1.24
N VAL A 93 11.84 -21.67 -2.02
CA VAL A 93 10.95 -22.16 -3.09
C VAL A 93 11.74 -22.96 -4.14
N PHE A 94 13.03 -22.67 -4.31
CA PHE A 94 13.93 -23.36 -5.21
C PHE A 94 14.87 -24.35 -4.50
N GLY A 95 14.61 -24.64 -3.23
CA GLY A 95 15.41 -25.58 -2.43
C GLY A 95 16.78 -25.05 -2.01
N LEU A 96 17.01 -23.74 -2.07
CA LEU A 96 18.26 -23.12 -1.65
C LEU A 96 18.23 -22.83 -0.14
N THR A 97 19.18 -23.40 0.60
CA THR A 97 19.35 -23.16 2.04
C THR A 97 20.54 -22.25 2.31
N GLY A 98 20.40 -21.30 3.25
CA GLY A 98 21.49 -20.40 3.66
C GLY A 98 21.70 -19.18 2.76
N TYR A 99 20.79 -18.95 1.81
CA TYR A 99 20.75 -17.74 0.99
C TYR A 99 19.86 -16.67 1.65
N PRO A 100 20.19 -15.38 1.48
CA PRO A 100 19.36 -14.30 2.02
C PRO A 100 17.99 -14.25 1.35
N LEU A 101 16.98 -13.79 2.08
CA LEU A 101 15.69 -13.47 1.47
C LEU A 101 15.87 -12.34 0.46
N GLY A 102 15.28 -12.53 -0.72
CA GLY A 102 15.21 -11.51 -1.74
C GLY A 102 14.35 -10.33 -1.32
N TYR A 103 14.47 -9.23 -2.05
CA TYR A 103 13.70 -8.02 -1.81
C TYR A 103 13.50 -7.24 -3.10
N ILE A 104 12.50 -6.36 -3.10
CA ILE A 104 12.33 -5.30 -4.08
C ILE A 104 12.16 -3.98 -3.34
N THR A 105 12.90 -2.95 -3.74
CA THR A 105 12.81 -1.60 -3.20
C THR A 105 12.70 -0.58 -4.34
N PHE A 106 11.74 0.31 -4.23
CA PHE A 106 11.64 1.52 -5.04
C PHE A 106 11.99 2.75 -4.19
N GLY A 107 12.79 3.65 -4.73
CA GLY A 107 13.26 4.88 -4.08
C GLY A 107 14.55 4.70 -3.28
N SER A 108 15.42 5.71 -3.31
CA SER A 108 16.68 5.75 -2.54
C SER A 108 16.76 6.94 -1.57
N GLY A 109 15.71 7.78 -1.52
CA GLY A 109 15.62 8.96 -0.68
C GLY A 109 14.69 8.78 0.52
N THR A 110 13.96 9.85 0.86
CA THR A 110 13.00 9.90 1.98
C THR A 110 11.81 8.98 1.77
N ASN A 111 11.33 8.87 0.54
CA ASN A 111 10.20 8.01 0.19
C ASN A 111 10.74 6.71 -0.40
N LYS A 112 10.30 5.59 0.17
CA LYS A 112 10.61 4.27 -0.35
C LYS A 112 9.38 3.38 -0.32
N VAL A 113 9.32 2.41 -1.21
CA VAL A 113 8.30 1.35 -1.22
C VAL A 113 9.02 0.02 -1.26
N PHE A 114 8.60 -0.90 -0.39
CA PHE A 114 9.16 -2.24 -0.28
C PHE A 114 8.15 -3.26 -0.77
N GLY A 115 8.63 -4.31 -1.41
CA GLY A 115 7.76 -5.38 -1.88
C GLY A 115 8.48 -6.70 -2.13
N LEU A 116 7.67 -7.68 -2.47
CA LEU A 116 8.08 -9.01 -2.91
C LEU A 116 7.46 -9.27 -4.28
N GLY A 117 8.27 -9.78 -5.18
CA GLY A 117 7.96 -10.07 -6.56
C GLY A 117 7.74 -11.56 -6.85
N ASP A 118 6.79 -11.81 -7.74
CA ASP A 118 6.57 -13.08 -8.41
C ASP A 118 6.53 -12.83 -9.91
N ALA A 119 7.40 -13.49 -10.65
CA ALA A 119 7.60 -13.15 -12.05
C ALA A 119 8.05 -14.32 -12.93
N SER A 120 7.97 -14.06 -14.23
CA SER A 120 8.43 -14.97 -15.26
C SER A 120 9.16 -14.23 -16.36
N ALA A 121 10.10 -14.90 -17.01
CA ALA A 121 10.79 -14.36 -18.17
C ALA A 121 11.10 -15.44 -19.19
N SER A 122 11.35 -15.02 -20.43
CA SER A 122 11.80 -15.87 -21.52
C SER A 122 13.07 -15.27 -22.11
N VAL A 123 14.07 -16.11 -22.35
CA VAL A 123 15.35 -15.70 -22.94
C VAL A 123 15.47 -16.30 -24.34
N ASP A 124 15.63 -15.43 -25.33
CA ASP A 124 15.98 -15.80 -26.70
C ASP A 124 17.48 -15.64 -26.90
N LEU A 125 18.21 -16.76 -26.80
CA LEU A 125 19.65 -16.79 -26.97
C LEU A 125 20.10 -16.65 -28.43
N ALA A 126 19.21 -16.87 -29.40
CA ALA A 126 19.53 -16.68 -30.82
C ALA A 126 19.58 -15.18 -31.17
N ASN A 127 18.66 -14.41 -30.61
CA ASN A 127 18.57 -12.96 -30.80
C ASN A 127 19.24 -12.16 -29.68
N LEU A 128 19.73 -12.82 -28.63
CA LEU A 128 20.30 -12.20 -27.43
C LEU A 128 19.35 -11.18 -26.79
N THR A 129 18.09 -11.57 -26.64
CA THR A 129 17.05 -10.74 -26.00
C THR A 129 16.35 -11.50 -24.90
N ALA A 130 15.90 -10.80 -23.88
CA ALA A 130 14.99 -11.36 -22.87
C ALA A 130 13.75 -10.49 -22.72
N LYS A 131 12.65 -11.11 -22.34
CA LYS A 131 11.42 -10.42 -21.98
C LYS A 131 10.87 -11.03 -20.71
N GLY A 132 10.39 -10.19 -19.81
CA GLY A 132 9.86 -10.63 -18.53
C GLY A 132 8.75 -9.75 -18.02
N GLY A 133 8.10 -10.23 -16.98
CA GLY A 133 7.09 -9.47 -16.27
C GLY A 133 6.52 -10.24 -15.10
N GLY A 134 5.83 -9.51 -14.26
CA GLY A 134 5.29 -10.07 -13.04
C GLY A 134 4.57 -9.04 -12.20
N VAL A 135 4.39 -9.41 -10.94
CA VAL A 135 3.78 -8.58 -9.91
C VAL A 135 4.80 -8.28 -8.83
N VAL A 136 4.72 -7.11 -8.25
CA VAL A 136 5.34 -6.75 -6.98
C VAL A 136 4.23 -6.46 -5.99
N ASN A 137 4.13 -7.27 -4.95
CA ASN A 137 3.23 -7.04 -3.83
C ASN A 137 3.92 -6.13 -2.83
N ILE A 138 3.34 -4.96 -2.59
CA ILE A 138 3.88 -3.96 -1.66
C ILE A 138 3.62 -4.44 -0.24
N THR A 139 4.70 -4.52 0.55
CA THR A 139 4.69 -4.98 1.93
C THR A 139 4.97 -3.87 2.93
N GLY A 140 5.36 -2.68 2.45
CA GLY A 140 5.56 -1.50 3.28
C GLY A 140 6.23 -0.36 2.54
N GLY A 141 6.67 0.64 3.29
CA GLY A 141 7.38 1.78 2.75
C GLY A 141 7.86 2.76 3.82
N GLU A 142 8.56 3.80 3.38
CA GLU A 142 9.07 4.91 4.19
C GLU A 142 8.52 6.25 3.67
N GLY A 143 8.54 7.26 4.54
CA GLY A 143 8.09 8.61 4.21
C GLY A 143 6.58 8.65 4.01
N ILE A 144 6.13 9.14 2.86
CA ILE A 144 4.68 9.20 2.55
C ILE A 144 4.04 7.81 2.34
N PHE A 145 4.86 6.75 2.27
CA PHE A 145 4.44 5.36 2.04
C PHE A 145 4.55 4.49 3.30
N GLU A 146 4.59 5.09 4.48
CA GLU A 146 4.60 4.33 5.73
C GLU A 146 3.38 3.40 5.83
N ASN A 147 3.63 2.10 6.08
CA ASN A 147 2.61 1.05 6.07
C ASN A 147 1.86 0.89 4.73
N ALA A 148 2.50 1.25 3.62
CA ALA A 148 1.92 1.08 2.30
C ALA A 148 1.64 -0.40 1.97
N THR A 149 0.59 -0.61 1.18
CA THR A 149 0.23 -1.88 0.57
C THR A 149 -0.15 -1.65 -0.90
N GLY A 150 -0.46 -2.72 -1.63
CA GLY A 150 -0.89 -2.64 -3.02
C GLY A 150 -0.12 -3.61 -3.92
N THR A 151 -0.37 -3.49 -5.21
CA THR A 151 0.25 -4.35 -6.22
C THR A 151 0.71 -3.49 -7.39
N LEU A 152 1.96 -3.69 -7.79
CA LEU A 152 2.53 -3.12 -8.99
C LEU A 152 2.71 -4.24 -10.02
N LEU A 153 2.33 -3.97 -11.25
CA LEU A 153 2.63 -4.80 -12.41
C LEU A 153 3.89 -4.26 -13.06
N TYR A 154 4.74 -5.16 -13.55
CA TYR A 154 5.87 -4.75 -14.36
C TYR A 154 6.06 -5.63 -15.58
N SER A 155 6.66 -5.03 -16.59
CA SER A 155 7.11 -5.69 -17.81
C SER A 155 8.46 -5.13 -18.21
N GLU A 156 9.34 -5.99 -18.73
CA GLU A 156 10.71 -5.63 -19.08
C GLU A 156 11.10 -6.27 -20.42
N GLU A 157 11.88 -5.51 -21.20
CA GLU A 157 12.57 -6.01 -22.38
C GLU A 157 14.05 -5.66 -22.30
N ASP A 158 14.89 -6.67 -22.57
CA ASP A 158 16.32 -6.61 -22.34
C ASP A 158 17.14 -7.07 -23.54
N ILE A 159 18.35 -6.52 -23.62
CA ILE A 159 19.45 -7.05 -24.42
C ILE A 159 20.35 -7.89 -23.51
N VAL A 160 20.60 -9.13 -23.94
CA VAL A 160 21.38 -10.13 -23.20
C VAL A 160 22.86 -10.02 -23.58
N THR A 161 23.73 -9.94 -22.59
CA THR A 161 25.18 -10.06 -22.75
C THR A 161 25.66 -11.30 -22.00
N LEU A 162 26.20 -12.26 -22.75
CA LEU A 162 26.68 -13.54 -22.20
C LEU A 162 28.08 -13.40 -21.59
N GLY A 163 28.33 -14.15 -20.52
CA GLY A 163 29.59 -14.20 -19.79
C GLY A 163 29.46 -15.11 -18.56
N ASP A 164 30.49 -15.17 -17.71
CA ASP A 164 30.42 -15.91 -16.43
C ASP A 164 29.30 -15.37 -15.52
N ILE A 165 29.06 -14.06 -15.62
CA ILE A 165 27.86 -13.38 -15.11
C ILE A 165 27.12 -12.87 -16.33
N ILE A 166 25.87 -13.32 -16.51
CA ILE A 166 25.01 -12.83 -17.58
C ILE A 166 24.51 -11.46 -17.17
N THR A 167 24.58 -10.49 -18.08
CA THR A 167 24.07 -9.13 -17.84
C THR A 167 22.95 -8.82 -18.81
N LEU A 168 21.82 -8.33 -18.30
CA LEU A 168 20.72 -7.81 -19.08
C LEU A 168 20.70 -6.29 -18.95
N ASN A 169 20.53 -5.60 -20.06
CA ASN A 169 20.33 -4.15 -20.06
C ASN A 169 19.03 -3.86 -20.80
N GLY A 170 18.12 -3.15 -20.15
CA GLY A 170 16.78 -3.04 -20.68
C GLY A 170 16.00 -1.84 -20.18
N LYS A 171 14.69 -1.97 -20.39
CA LYS A 171 13.70 -1.00 -19.96
C LYS A 171 12.55 -1.73 -19.30
N ALA A 172 12.29 -1.37 -18.05
CA ALA A 172 11.14 -1.84 -17.31
C ALA A 172 10.08 -0.75 -17.22
N VAL A 173 8.82 -1.14 -17.43
CA VAL A 173 7.65 -0.32 -17.15
C VAL A 173 6.97 -0.90 -15.92
N VAL A 174 6.79 -0.08 -14.89
CA VAL A 174 6.13 -0.45 -13.63
C VAL A 174 4.89 0.40 -13.47
N SER A 175 3.75 -0.22 -13.19
CA SER A 175 2.47 0.47 -13.05
C SER A 175 1.56 -0.15 -12.01
N GLY A 176 0.73 0.65 -11.36
CA GLY A 176 -0.23 0.15 -10.38
C GLY A 176 -0.66 1.23 -9.41
N SER A 177 -0.95 0.83 -8.17
CA SER A 177 -1.32 1.75 -7.10
C SER A 177 -0.68 1.36 -5.78
N ILE A 178 -0.22 2.38 -5.06
CA ILE A 178 0.30 2.27 -3.69
C ILE A 178 -0.76 2.83 -2.76
N GLU A 179 -1.20 2.02 -1.79
CA GLU A 179 -2.27 2.35 -0.86
C GLU A 179 -1.68 2.59 0.53
N VAL A 180 -1.93 3.78 1.08
CA VAL A 180 -1.44 4.18 2.40
C VAL A 180 -2.62 4.38 3.34
N PRO A 181 -2.74 3.59 4.42
CA PRO A 181 -3.75 3.79 5.44
C PRO A 181 -3.61 5.16 6.10
N GLN A 182 -4.72 5.89 6.24
CA GLN A 182 -4.77 7.12 7.02
C GLN A 182 -5.44 6.89 8.36
N GLN A 183 -4.85 7.47 9.41
CA GLN A 183 -5.52 7.57 10.69
C GLN A 183 -6.60 8.66 10.61
N VAL A 184 -7.86 8.23 10.68
CA VAL A 184 -8.98 9.15 10.83
C VAL A 184 -9.17 9.41 12.33
N PRO A 185 -9.09 10.68 12.78
CA PRO A 185 -9.38 11.00 14.17
C PRO A 185 -10.82 10.56 14.51
N GLU A 186 -10.99 9.74 15.55
CA GLU A 186 -12.33 9.43 16.05
C GLU A 186 -12.98 10.75 16.51
N PRO A 187 -14.30 10.95 16.29
CA PRO A 187 -15.00 12.12 16.79
C PRO A 187 -14.87 12.16 18.32
N GLY A 188 -14.04 13.07 18.83
CA GLY A 188 -13.87 13.21 20.27
C GLY A 188 -15.18 13.61 20.94
N ASN A 189 -15.43 13.08 22.14
CA ASN A 189 -16.63 13.33 22.97
C ASN A 189 -17.03 14.81 23.08
N THR A 190 -16.09 15.74 22.87
CA THR A 190 -16.28 17.18 22.89
C THR A 190 -17.26 17.69 21.81
N ALA A 191 -17.21 17.13 20.59
CA ALA A 191 -18.12 17.55 19.52
C ALA A 191 -19.58 17.21 19.86
N THR A 192 -19.79 16.05 20.47
CA THR A 192 -21.09 15.58 20.98
C THR A 192 -21.57 16.43 22.15
N LEU A 193 -20.67 16.81 23.07
CA LEU A 193 -21.02 17.63 24.24
C LEU A 193 -21.43 19.06 23.85
N VAL A 194 -20.74 19.68 22.88
CA VAL A 194 -21.08 21.03 22.38
C VAL A 194 -22.44 21.03 21.69
N GLY A 195 -22.76 20.00 20.91
CA GLY A 195 -24.08 19.83 20.29
C GLY A 195 -25.22 19.72 21.31
N ILE A 196 -25.04 18.89 22.34
CA ILE A 196 -26.03 18.73 23.42
C ILE A 196 -26.18 20.04 24.22
N GLY A 197 -25.08 20.74 24.51
CA GLY A 197 -25.09 22.02 25.21
C GLY A 197 -25.83 23.13 24.44
N ALA A 198 -25.64 23.22 23.13
CA ALA A 198 -26.33 24.19 22.28
C ALA A 198 -27.85 23.97 22.25
N ILE A 199 -28.30 22.71 22.14
CA ILE A 199 -29.72 22.35 22.15
C ILE A 199 -30.35 22.65 23.53
N GLY A 200 -29.65 22.30 24.62
CA GLY A 200 -30.12 22.58 25.99
C GLY A 200 -30.27 24.09 26.26
N SER A 201 -29.30 24.88 25.83
CA SER A 201 -29.29 26.34 25.97
C SER A 201 -30.44 26.99 25.18
N ALA A 202 -30.65 26.56 23.94
CA ALA A 202 -31.73 27.07 23.09
C ALA A 202 -33.13 26.75 23.65
N LEU A 203 -33.33 25.55 24.21
CA LEU A 203 -34.60 25.16 24.84
C LEU A 203 -34.87 25.93 26.13
N MET A 204 -33.84 26.20 26.96
CA MET A 204 -34.00 27.03 28.16
C MET A 204 -34.34 28.49 27.82
N LEU A 205 -33.67 29.08 26.83
CA LEU A 205 -33.95 30.45 26.37
C LEU A 205 -35.39 30.58 25.80
N ARG A 206 -35.88 29.54 25.11
CA ARG A 206 -37.26 29.52 24.59
C ARG A 206 -38.31 29.44 25.70
N ARG A 207 -38.02 28.72 26.80
CA ARG A 207 -38.88 28.70 28.00
C ARG A 207 -38.90 30.03 28.74
N TYR A 208 -37.76 30.71 28.86
CA TYR A 208 -37.68 32.01 29.49
C TYR A 208 -38.47 33.10 28.73
N ARG A 209 -38.40 33.12 27.40
CA ARG A 209 -39.21 34.07 26.58
C ARG A 209 -40.71 33.84 26.69
N ASN A 210 -41.17 32.60 26.81
CA ASN A 210 -42.60 32.30 26.96
C ASN A 210 -43.12 32.59 28.37
N PHE A 211 -42.27 32.59 29.40
CA PHE A 211 -42.65 33.01 30.76
C PHE A 211 -42.69 34.53 30.93
N SER A 212 -41.92 35.29 30.15
CA SER A 212 -41.90 36.76 30.16
C SER A 212 -43.13 37.43 29.51
N ILE A 213 -44.06 36.67 28.93
CA ILE A 213 -45.30 37.19 28.30
C ILE A 213 -46.51 37.05 29.26
N VAL A 214 -46.30 36.55 30.49
CA VAL A 214 -47.36 36.49 31.52
C VAL A 214 -46.87 37.10 32.84
N LYS A 215 -46.72 38.43 32.84
CA LYS A 215 -47.10 39.37 33.92
C LYS A 215 -46.50 40.74 33.67
#